data_AF-A0A835R952-F1
#
_entry.id   AF-A0A835R952-F1
#
_cell.length_a   1.000
_cell.length_b   1.000
_cell.length_c   1.000
_cell.angle_alpha   90.00
_cell.angle_beta   90.00
_cell.angle_gamma   90.00
#
_symmetry.space_group_name_H-M   'P 1'
#
loop_
_entity.id
_entity.type
_entity.pdbx_description
1 polymer ?
#
loop_
_entity_poly.entity_id
_entity_poly.type
_entity_poly.pdbx_seq_one_letter_code
_entity_poly.pdbx_strand_id
1 'polypeptide(L)'
;MDSSSSKRKSCEVRRANVIYFLSRDGRIEHPHLIRVHHFCHSGVHLRDVKRWLSELRGKQMPESFSWSYQRRYKDGFVWQDLTDDDLITPISDYEYVLLGSLLPAAAATSAPSAVTEQSKLNHLFYSGNLTSCSNKLIINH
;
A
#
# COMPACT_ATOMS: atom_id res chain seq x y z
N MET A 1 32.63 -20.07 30.51
CA MET A 1 31.17 -20.10 30.33
C MET A 1 30.69 -18.66 30.39
N ASP A 2 30.61 -18.01 29.24
CA ASP A 2 30.03 -16.66 29.11
C ASP A 2 28.52 -16.82 28.94
N SER A 3 27.76 -16.31 29.90
CA SER A 3 26.30 -16.24 29.84
C SER A 3 25.89 -14.86 29.30
N SER A 4 25.90 -14.71 27.98
CA SER A 4 25.34 -13.55 27.31
C SER A 4 23.81 -13.57 27.42
N SER A 5 23.33 -12.87 28.45
CA SER A 5 21.92 -12.62 28.75
C SER A 5 21.22 -11.97 27.54
N SER A 6 20.37 -12.74 26.86
CA SER A 6 19.47 -12.25 25.82
C SER A 6 18.49 -11.25 26.44
N LYS A 7 18.81 -9.96 26.32
CA LYS A 7 17.94 -8.85 26.71
C LYS A 7 16.69 -8.91 25.83
N ARG A 8 15.65 -9.59 26.31
CA ARG A 8 14.31 -9.56 25.71
C ARG A 8 13.89 -8.08 25.70
N LYS A 9 13.92 -7.46 24.51
CA LYS A 9 13.34 -6.12 24.33
C LYS A 9 11.87 -6.25 24.71
N SER A 10 11.46 -5.59 25.79
CA SER A 10 10.06 -5.52 26.19
C SER A 10 9.27 -4.99 25.01
N CYS A 11 8.33 -5.78 24.48
CA CYS A 11 7.46 -5.32 23.43
C CYS A 11 6.43 -4.39 24.06
N GLU A 12 6.62 -3.09 23.87
CA GLU A 12 5.62 -2.11 24.24
C GLU A 12 4.55 -2.07 23.14
N VAL A 13 3.28 -2.26 23.53
CA VAL A 13 2.16 -2.08 22.62
C VAL A 13 2.09 -0.60 22.28
N ARG A 14 2.31 -0.26 21.02
CA ARG A 14 2.23 1.12 20.53
C ARG A 14 1.04 1.26 19.59
N ARG A 15 0.41 2.43 19.60
CA ARG A 15 -0.69 2.74 18.68
C ARG A 15 -0.08 3.20 17.36
N ALA A 16 -0.36 2.47 16.29
CA ALA A 16 -0.04 2.87 14.92
C ALA A 16 -1.19 3.68 14.34
N ASN A 17 -0.88 4.85 13.79
CA ASN A 17 -1.82 5.68 13.05
C ASN A 17 -1.55 5.48 11.56
N VAL A 18 -2.46 4.84 10.84
CA VAL A 18 -2.31 4.64 9.40
C VAL A 18 -3.27 5.58 8.69
N ILE A 19 -2.70 6.57 8.02
CA ILE A 19 -3.40 7.47 7.12
C ILE A 19 -3.27 6.89 5.72
N TYR A 20 -4.39 6.69 5.03
CA TYR A 20 -4.35 6.23 3.66
C TYR A 20 -5.27 7.03 2.75
N PHE A 21 -4.82 7.20 1.51
CA PHE A 21 -5.57 7.80 0.42
C PHE A 21 -5.93 6.71 -0.58
N LEU A 22 -7.12 6.78 -1.18
CA LEU A 22 -7.50 5.90 -2.28
C LEU A 22 -7.55 6.73 -3.56
N SER A 23 -6.94 6.23 -4.63
CA SER A 23 -7.00 6.81 -5.97
C SER A 23 -7.79 5.89 -6.87
N ARG A 24 -8.92 6.37 -7.40
CA ARG A 24 -9.73 5.68 -8.41
C ARG A 24 -9.75 6.54 -9.66
N ASP A 25 -9.32 5.97 -10.78
CA ASP A 25 -9.28 6.67 -12.07
C ASP A 25 -8.54 8.03 -12.01
N GLY A 26 -7.45 8.09 -11.24
CA GLY A 26 -6.66 9.31 -11.05
C GLY A 26 -7.26 10.34 -10.10
N ARG A 27 -8.40 10.05 -9.46
CA ARG A 27 -9.02 10.90 -8.44
C ARG A 27 -8.65 10.41 -7.05
N ILE A 28 -7.97 11.26 -6.30
CA ILE A 28 -7.62 10.99 -4.90
C ILE A 28 -8.82 11.33 -4.02
N GLU A 29 -9.29 10.34 -3.27
CA GLU A 29 -10.33 10.47 -2.26
C GLU A 29 -9.80 11.12 -0.97
N HIS A 30 -10.71 11.51 -0.07
CA HIS A 30 -10.35 12.09 1.23
C HIS A 30 -9.49 11.11 2.07
N PRO A 31 -8.54 11.62 2.88
CA PRO A 31 -7.71 10.77 3.72
C PRO A 31 -8.56 9.99 4.72
N HIS A 32 -8.21 8.71 4.89
CA HIS A 32 -8.79 7.84 5.89
C HIS A 32 -7.78 7.54 6.99
N LEU A 33 -8.20 7.64 8.24
CA LEU A 33 -7.37 7.30 9.39
C LEU A 33 -7.87 6.01 10.04
N ILE A 34 -6.96 5.07 10.26
CA ILE A 34 -7.18 3.91 11.12
C ILE A 34 -6.17 3.92 12.26
N ARG A 35 -6.63 3.52 13.44
CA ARG A 35 -5.80 3.42 14.64
C ARG A 35 -5.74 1.96 15.07
N VAL A 36 -4.54 1.39 15.06
CA VAL A 36 -4.34 -0.03 15.35
C VAL A 36 -3.33 -0.18 16.49
N HIS A 37 -3.56 -1.15 17.38
CA HIS A 37 -2.59 -1.52 18.40
C HIS A 37 -1.58 -2.49 17.80
N HIS A 38 -0.33 -2.06 17.66
CA HIS A 38 0.75 -2.85 17.07
C HIS A 38 1.83 -3.18 18.09
N PHE A 39 2.35 -4.40 18.01
CA PHE A 39 3.45 -4.88 18.83
C PHE A 39 4.77 -4.49 18.15
N CYS A 40 5.55 -3.62 18.80
CA CYS A 40 6.70 -2.92 18.21
C CYS A 40 7.91 -3.79 17.80
N HIS A 41 7.82 -5.13 17.88
CA HIS A 41 9.00 -6.00 17.76
C HIS A 41 9.43 -6.33 16.32
N SER A 42 8.53 -6.25 15.33
CA SER A 42 8.83 -6.66 13.94
C SER A 42 8.68 -5.57 12.89
N GLY A 43 8.41 -4.32 13.30
CA GLY A 43 8.04 -3.26 12.36
C GLY A 43 6.67 -3.51 11.71
N VAL A 44 6.23 -2.60 10.83
CA VAL A 44 4.94 -2.70 10.13
C VAL A 44 5.21 -2.99 8.67
N HIS A 45 4.71 -4.11 8.16
CA HIS A 45 4.78 -4.44 6.75
C HIS A 45 3.47 -4.10 6.05
N LEU A 46 3.49 -4.03 4.72
CA LEU A 46 2.25 -3.84 3.96
C LEU A 46 1.22 -4.95 4.26
N ARG A 47 1.64 -6.21 4.41
CA ARG A 47 0.73 -7.31 4.81
C ARG A 47 -0.01 -7.04 6.11
N ASP A 48 0.62 -6.36 7.07
CA ASP A 48 0.00 -6.03 8.36
C ASP A 48 -1.08 -4.98 8.14
N VAL A 49 -0.78 -3.95 7.35
CA VAL A 49 -1.74 -2.90 6.97
C VAL A 49 -2.91 -3.47 6.16
N LYS A 50 -2.65 -4.32 5.15
CA LYS A 50 -3.69 -5.00 4.38
C LYS A 50 -4.57 -5.87 5.26
N ARG A 51 -4.00 -6.56 6.24
CA ARG A 51 -4.77 -7.32 7.22
C ARG A 51 -5.67 -6.41 8.05
N TRP A 52 -5.15 -5.30 8.59
CA TRP A 52 -5.95 -4.34 9.37
C TRP A 52 -7.07 -3.72 8.53
N LEU A 53 -6.79 -3.39 7.26
CA LEU A 53 -7.79 -2.89 6.32
C LEU A 53 -8.86 -3.96 6.00
N SER A 54 -8.45 -5.21 5.85
CA SER A 54 -9.36 -6.33 5.61
C SER A 54 -10.34 -6.52 6.77
N GLU A 55 -9.85 -6.39 8.01
CA GLU A 55 -10.66 -6.48 9.24
C GLU A 55 -11.67 -5.30 9.32
N LEU A 56 -11.32 -4.11 8.83
CA LEU A 56 -12.15 -2.90 8.94
C LEU A 56 -13.08 -2.63 7.74
N ARG A 57 -12.72 -3.12 6.55
CA ARG A 57 -13.38 -2.77 5.27
C ARG A 57 -13.75 -4.00 4.41
N GLY A 58 -13.31 -5.19 4.81
CA GLY A 58 -13.50 -6.43 4.08
C GLY A 58 -12.27 -6.84 3.26
N LYS A 59 -12.08 -8.16 3.12
CA LYS A 59 -10.87 -8.79 2.55
C LYS A 59 -10.51 -8.33 1.13
N GLN A 60 -11.50 -8.02 0.31
CA GLN A 60 -11.27 -7.64 -1.08
C GLN A 60 -10.80 -6.20 -1.26
N MET A 61 -11.10 -5.33 -0.29
CA MET A 61 -10.78 -3.91 -0.40
C MET A 61 -9.27 -3.69 -0.56
N PRO A 62 -8.38 -4.13 0.35
CA PRO A 62 -6.95 -3.86 0.22
C PRO A 62 -6.28 -4.59 -0.96
N GLU A 63 -6.81 -5.72 -1.42
CA GLU A 63 -6.26 -6.44 -2.58
C GLU A 63 -6.64 -5.82 -3.93
N SER A 64 -7.66 -4.96 -3.96
CA SER A 64 -8.08 -4.25 -5.17
C SER A 64 -7.16 -3.08 -5.55
N PHE A 65 -6.18 -2.76 -4.71
CA PHE A 65 -5.30 -1.59 -4.89
C PHE A 65 -3.83 -2.00 -4.90
N SER A 66 -3.05 -1.30 -5.72
CA SER A 66 -1.60 -1.23 -5.56
C SER A 66 -1.29 -0.19 -4.47
N TRP A 67 -0.35 -0.49 -3.58
CA TRP A 67 -0.06 0.37 -2.44
C TRP A 67 1.33 0.99 -2.57
N SER A 68 1.41 2.28 -2.27
CA SER A 68 2.66 3.01 -2.12
C SER A 68 2.66 3.70 -0.75
N TYR A 69 3.82 3.88 -0.14
CA TYR A 69 3.94 4.71 1.07
C TYR A 69 4.77 5.95 0.82
N GLN A 70 4.48 6.98 1.60
CA GLN A 70 5.25 8.20 1.58
C GLN A 70 6.45 8.05 2.51
N ARG A 71 7.65 8.27 1.98
CA ARG A 71 8.91 8.24 2.74
C ARG A 71 9.63 9.58 2.66
N ARG A 72 10.40 9.90 3.70
CA ARG A 72 11.27 11.08 3.71
C ARG A 72 12.47 10.83 2.81
N TYR A 73 12.75 11.79 1.93
CA TYR A 73 13.94 11.77 1.09
C TYR A 73 14.52 13.19 1.02
N LYS A 74 15.69 13.37 1.65
CA LYS A 74 16.29 14.70 1.87
C LYS A 74 15.27 15.63 2.54
N ASP A 75 15.04 16.80 1.97
CA ASP A 75 14.11 17.83 2.46
C ASP A 75 12.67 17.65 1.95
N GLY A 76 12.37 16.55 1.27
CA GLY A 76 11.06 16.29 0.69
C GLY A 76 10.51 14.89 0.99
N PHE A 77 9.43 14.57 0.29
CA PHE A 77 8.77 13.28 0.38
C PHE A 77 8.64 12.65 -1.00
N VAL A 78 8.79 11.33 -1.04
CA VAL A 78 8.57 10.55 -2.26
C VAL A 78 7.65 9.38 -1.96
N TRP A 79 6.84 9.01 -2.95
CA TRP A 79 6.06 7.79 -2.90
C TRP A 79 6.92 6.62 -3.37
N GLN A 80 6.93 5.55 -2.58
CA GLN A 80 7.59 4.30 -2.92
C GLN A 80 6.55 3.19 -2.96
N ASP A 81 6.51 2.44 -4.06
CA ASP A 81 5.64 1.28 -4.20
C ASP A 81 6.03 0.18 -3.22
N LEU A 82 5.02 -0.50 -2.69
CA LEU A 82 5.16 -1.55 -1.69
C LEU A 82 4.72 -2.90 -2.25
N THR A 83 5.44 -3.93 -1.82
CA THR A 83 5.05 -5.33 -1.85
C THR A 83 4.64 -5.78 -0.44
N ASP A 84 3.96 -6.93 -0.32
CA ASP A 84 3.40 -7.40 0.94
C ASP A 84 4.44 -7.59 2.06
N ASP A 85 5.67 -7.94 1.68
CA ASP A 85 6.80 -8.15 2.58
C ASP A 85 7.60 -6.88 2.88
N ASP A 86 7.28 -5.74 2.25
CA ASP A 86 8.05 -4.50 2.43
C ASP A 86 7.74 -3.83 3.77
N LEU A 87 8.82 -3.41 4.44
CA LEU A 87 8.77 -2.69 5.70
C LEU A 87 8.44 -1.21 5.47
N ILE A 88 7.39 -0.74 6.12
CA ILE A 88 6.95 0.65 6.06
C ILE A 88 7.62 1.43 7.20
N THR A 89 8.28 2.52 6.85
CA THR A 89 8.89 3.42 7.83
C THR A 89 7.88 4.51 8.22
N PRO A 90 7.64 4.74 9.52
CA PRO A 90 6.75 5.82 9.94
C PRO A 90 7.33 7.19 9.58
N ILE A 91 6.47 8.15 9.25
CA ILE A 91 6.88 9.53 8.91
C ILE A 91 7.15 10.35 10.16
N SER A 92 6.33 10.17 11.18
CA SER A 92 6.43 10.81 12.50
C SER A 92 5.71 9.93 13.52
N ASP A 93 6.17 9.80 14.76
CA ASP A 93 5.44 9.20 15.90
C ASP A 93 4.48 8.01 15.58
N TYR A 94 4.96 7.01 14.84
CA TYR A 94 4.16 5.83 14.42
C TYR A 94 2.96 6.15 13.49
N GLU A 95 3.08 7.23 12.74
CA GLU A 95 2.19 7.65 11.66
C GLU A 95 2.72 7.14 10.32
N TYR A 96 1.88 6.40 9.62
CA TYR A 96 2.16 5.79 8.34
C TYR A 96 1.23 6.41 7.31
N VAL A 97 1.79 6.92 6.20
CA VAL A 97 0.99 7.50 5.12
C VAL A 97 1.11 6.63 3.88
N LEU A 98 -0.04 6.14 3.40
CA LEU A 98 -0.13 5.26 2.24
C LEU A 98 -1.07 5.83 1.17
N LEU A 99 -0.86 5.41 -0.08
CA LEU A 99 -1.71 5.68 -1.22
C LEU A 99 -2.04 4.35 -1.90
N GLY A 100 -3.32 3.99 -1.90
CA GLY A 100 -3.85 2.86 -2.64
C GLY A 100 -4.33 3.33 -4.01
N SER A 101 -3.72 2.86 -5.10
CA SER A 101 -4.17 3.11 -6.47
C SER A 101 -4.96 1.93 -6.99
N LEU A 102 -6.20 2.16 -7.44
CA LEU A 102 -7.10 1.09 -7.88
C LEU A 102 -6.47 0.32 -9.04
N LEU A 103 -6.43 -1.00 -8.92
CA LEU A 103 -5.92 -1.86 -9.99
C LEU A 103 -6.90 -1.87 -11.16
N PRO A 104 -6.42 -1.83 -12.43
CA PRO A 104 -7.29 -1.88 -13.60
C PRO A 104 -8.24 -3.09 -13.62
N ALA A 105 -7.78 -4.25 -13.11
CA ALA A 105 -8.58 -5.46 -13.02
C ALA A 105 -9.75 -5.35 -12.02
N ALA A 106 -9.57 -4.59 -10.93
CA ALA A 106 -10.61 -4.39 -9.92
C ALA A 106 -11.69 -3.40 -10.41
N ALA A 107 -11.30 -2.39 -11.20
CA ALA A 107 -12.25 -1.45 -11.81
C ALA A 107 -13.26 -2.16 -12.73
N ALA A 108 -12.80 -3.17 -13.49
CA ALA A 108 -13.63 -3.93 -14.42
C ALA A 108 -14.76 -4.75 -13.74
N THR A 109 -14.61 -5.08 -12.45
CA THR A 109 -15.63 -5.86 -11.71
C THR A 109 -16.81 -4.99 -11.24
N SER A 110 -16.68 -3.66 -11.30
CA SER A 110 -17.74 -2.71 -10.95
C SER A 110 -18.65 -2.33 -12.13
N ALA A 111 -18.34 -2.79 -13.35
CA ALA A 111 -19.22 -2.60 -14.49
C ALA A 111 -20.29 -3.71 -14.54
N PRO A 112 -21.60 -3.37 -14.64
CA PRO A 112 -22.62 -4.37 -14.87
C PRO A 112 -22.38 -5.02 -16.23
N SER A 113 -22.48 -6.34 -16.23
CA SER A 113 -22.13 -7.25 -17.32
C SER A 113 -22.71 -6.85 -18.68
N ALA A 114 -21.84 -6.58 -19.64
CA ALA A 114 -22.12 -6.83 -21.05
C ALA A 114 -21.24 -8.01 -21.47
N VAL A 115 -21.84 -9.19 -21.47
CA VAL A 115 -21.32 -10.37 -22.17
C VAL A 115 -21.25 -10.01 -23.64
N THR A 116 -20.06 -9.94 -24.25
CA THR A 116 -19.83 -10.32 -25.66
C THR A 116 -18.33 -10.52 -25.89
N GLU A 117 -17.95 -11.79 -26.02
CA GLU A 117 -16.97 -12.32 -26.97
C GLU A 117 -15.54 -11.73 -26.97
N GLN A 118 -14.70 -12.17 -26.02
CA GLN A 118 -13.26 -11.91 -26.04
C GLN A 118 -12.46 -13.12 -26.58
N SER A 119 -12.68 -13.50 -27.84
CA SER A 119 -11.87 -14.51 -28.54
C SER A 119 -10.84 -13.92 -29.52
N LYS A 120 -10.64 -12.59 -29.55
CA LYS A 120 -9.74 -11.94 -30.53
C LYS A 120 -8.68 -10.97 -29.99
N LEU A 121 -8.40 -10.92 -28.69
CA LEU A 121 -7.32 -10.05 -28.16
C LEU A 121 -6.09 -10.81 -27.60
N ASN A 122 -5.92 -12.09 -27.91
CA ASN A 122 -4.70 -12.82 -27.54
C ASN A 122 -3.55 -12.70 -28.57
N HIS A 123 -3.75 -11.98 -29.68
CA HIS A 123 -2.77 -11.90 -30.76
C HIS A 123 -2.03 -10.55 -30.88
N LEU A 124 -2.15 -9.64 -29.92
CA LEU A 124 -1.38 -8.37 -29.94
C LEU A 124 -0.44 -8.18 -28.73
N PHE A 125 -0.27 -9.20 -27.88
CA PHE A 125 0.63 -9.12 -26.71
C PHE A 125 2.06 -9.63 -26.97
N TYR A 126 2.44 -9.93 -28.22
CA TYR A 126 3.82 -10.27 -28.57
C TYR A 126 4.32 -9.42 -29.73
N SER A 127 4.50 -8.12 -29.47
CA SER A 127 5.63 -7.33 -29.99
C SER A 127 5.48 -5.87 -29.55
N GLY A 128 6.55 -5.31 -28.98
CA GLY A 128 6.72 -3.85 -28.97
C GLY A 128 6.75 -3.18 -27.60
N ASN A 129 7.98 -3.07 -27.08
CA ASN A 129 8.52 -1.96 -26.30
C ASN A 129 8.05 -1.73 -24.86
N LEU A 130 8.92 -2.20 -23.96
CA LEU A 130 9.17 -1.68 -22.63
C LEU A 130 9.29 -0.15 -22.67
N THR A 131 8.26 0.58 -22.25
CA THR A 131 8.40 1.98 -21.90
C THR A 131 8.18 2.13 -20.40
N SER A 132 9.26 2.56 -19.77
CA SER A 132 9.36 2.92 -18.36
C SER A 132 8.32 3.98 -18.01
N CYS A 133 7.30 3.61 -17.25
CA CYS A 133 6.39 4.57 -16.62
C CYS A 133 7.01 5.02 -15.31
N SER A 134 8.06 5.82 -15.39
CA SER A 134 8.51 6.65 -14.27
C SER A 134 7.49 7.77 -14.07
N ASN A 135 6.40 7.48 -13.35
CA ASN A 135 5.45 8.50 -12.93
C ASN A 135 6.02 9.26 -11.74
N LYS A 136 6.84 10.26 -12.06
CA LYS A 136 7.32 11.28 -11.14
C LYS A 136 6.14 12.21 -10.82
N LEU A 137 5.32 11.85 -9.83
CA LEU A 137 4.29 12.75 -9.31
C LEU A 137 4.97 13.83 -8.46
N ILE A 138 5.21 15.00 -9.06
CA ILE A 138 5.56 16.23 -8.34
C ILE A 138 4.25 16.84 -7.86
N ILE A 139 4.00 16.80 -6.55
CA ILE A 139 2.92 17.55 -5.92
C ILE A 139 3.47 18.95 -5.65
N ASN A 140 3.05 19.94 -6.44
CA ASN A 140 3.36 21.35 -6.20
C ASN A 140 2.49 21.88 -5.04
N HIS A 141 3.12 22.65 -4.16
CA HIS A 141 2.49 23.47 -3.12
C HIS A 141 2.02 24.81 -3.72
#